data_AF-A0A9D6L294-F1
#
_entry.id   AF-A0A9D6L294-F1
#
_cell.length_a   1.000
_cell.length_b   1.000
_cell.length_c   1.000
_cell.angle_alpha   90.00
_cell.angle_beta   90.00
_cell.angle_gamma   90.00
#
_symmetry.space_group_name_H-M   'P 1'
#
loop_
_entity.id
_entity.type
_entity.pdbx_description
1 polymer ?
#
loop_
_entity_poly.entity_id
_entity_poly.type
_entity_poly.pdbx_seq_one_letter_code
_entity_poly.pdbx_strand_id
1 'polypeptide(L)' 'VPKDGPYKHYEGNADAHIKSTLTGVSLSVEIEGGELQLGRWQGIFFCEYDGPRQREVHVRIVRDDVP' A
#
# COMPACT_ATOMS: atom_id res chain seq x y z
N VAL A 1 -3.06 14.68 -5.01
CA VAL A 1 -4.25 14.99 -4.18
C VAL A 1 -3.87 16.06 -3.18
N PRO A 2 -4.40 17.29 -3.30
CA PRO A 2 -4.11 18.40 -2.36
C PRO A 2 -4.61 18.08 -0.95
N LYS A 3 -3.91 18.53 0.08
CA LYS A 3 -4.29 18.29 1.49
C LYS A 3 -5.59 19.02 1.86
N ASP A 4 -5.64 20.33 1.59
CA ASP A 4 -6.73 21.21 2.00
C ASP A 4 -7.74 21.45 0.86
N GLY A 5 -8.07 20.41 0.10
CA GLY A 5 -9.09 20.48 -0.96
C GLY A 5 -10.51 20.65 -0.40
N PRO A 6 -11.50 21.03 -1.24
CA PRO A 6 -12.89 21.22 -0.82
C PRO A 6 -13.62 19.87 -0.62
N TYR A 7 -13.12 19.05 0.30
CA TYR A 7 -13.66 17.73 0.58
C TYR A 7 -14.81 17.80 1.59
N LYS A 8 -15.83 16.95 1.39
CA LYS A 8 -16.95 16.80 2.34
C LYS A 8 -16.59 15.99 3.59
N HIS A 9 -15.43 15.34 3.60
CA HIS A 9 -14.95 14.53 4.71
C HIS A 9 -14.18 15.42 5.68
N TYR A 10 -14.65 15.50 6.93
CA TYR A 10 -14.28 16.56 7.87
C TYR A 10 -13.13 16.22 8.82
N GLU A 11 -12.59 14.99 8.78
CA GLU A 11 -11.55 14.53 9.72
C GLU A 11 -10.15 15.12 9.40
N GLY A 12 -10.01 15.86 8.30
CA GLY A 12 -8.77 16.55 7.93
C GLY A 12 -7.74 15.69 7.21
N ASN A 13 -8.10 14.47 6.80
CA ASN A 13 -7.24 13.50 6.11
C ASN A 13 -7.92 12.94 4.84
N ALA A 14 -8.87 13.68 4.26
CA ALA A 14 -9.58 13.26 3.05
C ALA A 14 -8.61 12.97 1.89
N ASP A 15 -7.53 13.74 1.79
CA ASP A 15 -6.49 13.53 0.80
C ASP A 15 -5.77 12.20 1.00
N ALA A 16 -5.57 11.77 2.25
CA ALA A 16 -4.96 10.49 2.59
C ALA A 16 -5.82 9.31 2.14
N HIS A 17 -7.14 9.36 2.38
CA HIS A 17 -8.10 8.35 1.90
C HIS A 17 -8.11 8.22 0.37
N ILE A 18 -8.03 9.34 -0.34
CA ILE A 18 -7.99 9.34 -1.81
C ILE A 18 -6.64 8.78 -2.28
N LYS A 19 -5.51 9.22 -1.69
CA LYS A 19 -4.17 8.70 -2.04
C LYS A 19 -4.08 7.19 -1.80
N SER A 20 -4.56 6.67 -0.68
CA SER A 20 -4.55 5.22 -0.39
C SER A 20 -5.36 4.41 -1.41
N THR A 21 -6.48 4.97 -1.88
CA THR A 21 -7.27 4.34 -2.96
C THR A 21 -6.51 4.33 -4.28
N LEU A 22 -5.81 5.41 -4.61
CA LEU A 22 -5.07 5.55 -5.87
C LEU A 22 -3.82 4.66 -5.91
N THR A 23 -3.11 4.49 -4.79
CA THR A 23 -1.88 3.68 -4.73
C THR A 23 -2.14 2.21 -4.40
N GLY A 24 -3.34 1.89 -3.92
CA GLY A 24 -3.68 0.57 -3.42
C GLY A 24 -3.29 0.37 -1.96
N VAL A 25 -4.00 -0.55 -1.29
CA VAL A 25 -3.82 -0.91 0.12
C VAL A 25 -3.18 -2.29 0.31
N SER A 26 -2.95 -3.00 -0.79
CA SER A 26 -2.31 -4.32 -0.83
C SER A 26 -1.64 -4.54 -2.17
N LEU A 27 -0.66 -5.44 -2.20
CA LEU A 27 -0.03 -5.91 -3.42
C LEU A 27 0.30 -7.40 -3.27
N SER A 28 0.43 -8.08 -4.41
CA SER A 28 0.93 -9.46 -4.48
C SER A 28 2.28 -9.44 -5.22
N VAL A 29 3.24 -10.22 -4.73
CA VAL A 29 4.54 -10.41 -5.36
C VAL A 29 4.78 -11.90 -5.47
N GLU A 30 5.19 -12.35 -6.65
CA GLU A 30 5.58 -13.74 -6.87
C GLU A 30 6.86 -14.08 -6.10
N ILE A 31 6.95 -15.34 -5.66
CA ILE A 31 8.10 -15.87 -4.94
C ILE A 31 8.62 -17.06 -5.73
N GLU A 32 9.85 -16.96 -6.23
CA GLU A 32 10.51 -18.03 -6.97
C GLU A 32 11.91 -18.25 -6.40
N GLY A 33 12.32 -19.51 -6.23
CA GLY A 33 13.63 -19.83 -5.65
C GLY A 33 13.85 -19.36 -4.21
N GLY A 34 12.79 -18.96 -3.50
CA GLY A 34 12.86 -18.36 -2.16
C GLY A 34 13.09 -16.84 -2.16
N GLU A 35 13.05 -16.20 -3.33
CA GLU A 35 13.25 -14.75 -3.48
C GLU A 35 12.01 -14.06 -4.04
N LEU A 36 11.75 -12.82 -3.59
CA LEU A 36 10.72 -11.96 -4.16
C LEU A 36 11.09 -11.58 -5.58
N GLN A 37 10.19 -11.84 -6.54
CA GLN A 37 10.41 -11.51 -7.94
C GLN A 37 10.11 -10.03 -8.19
N LEU A 38 11.12 -9.19 -7.95
CA LEU A 38 11.09 -7.77 -8.22
C LEU A 38 12.03 -7.44 -9.39
N GLY A 39 11.59 -6.58 -10.29
CA GLY A 39 12.44 -6.01 -11.33
C GLY A 39 13.58 -5.16 -10.74
N ARG A 40 14.63 -4.93 -11.53
CA ARG A 40 15.85 -4.20 -11.12
C ARG A 40 15.63 -2.88 -10.37
N TRP A 41 14.51 -2.20 -10.62
CA TRP A 41 14.18 -0.90 -10.04
C TRP A 41 12.84 -0.90 -9.28
N GLN A 42 12.30 -2.08 -8.96
CA GLN A 42 11.09 -2.20 -8.16
C GLN A 42 11.45 -2.30 -6.67
N GLY A 43 10.65 -1.65 -5.84
CA GLY A 43 10.72 -1.72 -4.39
C GLY A 43 9.32 -1.71 -3.79
N ILE A 44 9.19 -2.32 -2.62
CA ILE A 44 7.94 -2.34 -1.86
C ILE A 44 8.00 -1.19 -0.85
N PHE A 45 7.02 -0.29 -0.91
CA PHE A 45 6.94 0.87 -0.03
C PHE A 45 5.64 0.84 0.77
N PHE A 46 5.74 1.15 2.06
CA PHE A 46 4.59 1.58 2.84
C PHE A 46 4.41 3.07 2.68
N CYS A 47 3.28 3.49 2.10
CA CYS A 47 2.98 4.89 1.87
C CYS A 47 2.12 5.46 3.01
N GLU A 48 2.74 6.19 3.95
CA GLU A 48 2.03 6.93 4.98
C GLU A 48 1.50 8.26 4.44
N TYR A 49 0.20 8.50 4.59
CA TYR A 49 -0.46 9.71 4.13
C TYR A 49 -1.15 10.51 5.23
N ASP A 50 -1.25 9.97 6.45
CA ASP A 50 -1.93 10.57 7.61
C ASP A 50 -1.13 10.30 8.91
N GLY A 51 0.19 10.48 8.81
CA GLY A 51 1.14 10.30 9.90
C GLY A 51 1.37 11.57 10.74
N PRO A 52 2.19 11.48 11.79
CA PRO A 52 2.88 10.29 12.28
C PRO A 52 1.95 9.40 13.12
N ARG A 53 1.91 8.10 12.82
CA ARG A 53 1.14 7.11 13.58
C ARG A 53 1.88 5.78 13.62
N GLN A 54 1.57 4.94 14.61
CA GLN A 54 1.99 3.54 14.60
C GLN A 54 1.11 2.78 13.61
N ARG A 55 1.73 2.01 12.72
CA ARG A 55 1.07 1.27 11.63
C ARG A 55 1.49 -0.18 11.65
N GLU A 56 0.62 -1.03 11.11
CA GLU A 56 0.85 -2.45 10.95
C GLU A 56 0.73 -2.81 9.47
N VAL A 57 1.63 -3.68 8.99
CA VAL A 57 1.58 -4.24 7.64
C VAL A 57 1.52 -5.75 7.78
N HIS A 58 0.45 -6.35 7.25
CA HIS A 58 0.30 -7.80 7.26
C HIS A 58 0.93 -8.40 6.01
N VAL A 59 1.71 -9.47 6.20
CA VAL A 59 2.29 -10.26 5.11
C VAL A 59 1.76 -11.69 5.23
N ARG A 60 1.24 -12.22 4.13
CA ARG A 60 0.80 -13.61 4.03
C ARG A 60 1.49 -14.26 2.84
N ILE A 61 2.17 -15.38 3.09
CA ILE A 61 2.69 -16.25 2.04
C ILE A 61 1.60 -17.27 1.75
N VAL A 62 1.13 -17.28 0.51
CA VAL A 62 0.17 -18.26 -0.01
C VAL A 62 0.93 -19.15 -0.98
N ARG A 63 0.74 -20.47 -0.90
CA ARG A 63 1.29 -21.38 -1.90
C ARG A 63 0.37 -21.34 -3.11
N ASP A 64 0.93 -21.38 -4.30
CA ASP A 64 0.13 -21.63 -5.50
C ASP A 64 -0.31 -23.08 -5.48
N ASP A 65 -1.53 -23.32 -5.01
CA ASP A 65 -2.26 -24.58 -5.17
C ASP A 65 -2.81 -24.65 -6.60
N VAL A 66 -1.89 -24.72 -7.57
CA VAL A 66 -2.19 -25.23 -8.91
C VAL A 66 -2.13 -26.77 -8.82
N PRO A 67 -3.22 -27.50 -9.13
CA PRO A 67 -3.20 -28.96 -9.22
C PRO A 67 -2.18 -29.50 -10.22
#